data_AF-A0AAW2ZH81-F1
#
_entry.id   AF-A0AAW2ZH81-F1
#
_cell.length_a   1.000
_cell.length_b   1.000
_cell.length_c   1.000
_cell.angle_alpha   90.00
_cell.angle_beta   90.00
_cell.angle_gamma   90.00
#
_symmetry.space_group_name_H-M   'P 1'
#
loop_
_entity.id
_entity.type
_entity.pdbx_description
1 polymer ?
#
loop_
_entity_poly.entity_id
_entity_poly.type
_entity_poly.pdbx_seq_one_letter_code
_entity_poly.pdbx_strand_id
1 'polypeptide(L)'
;MNITLAALVALLLLGSAYSQMGAGEQVRVINRGPNARYCRSFKTSFETMDDFKNFEVTPDKTIGTTHGLSKDKARTGSQSHKAEITSIEDSPHRGFPAVQLFKTDEGSMEGPVYITFFVYLSNLNFGSGKWLTIAEVGADDNAAPGKRYISVSLDTNFKLGYSNVPTQNVTYVKKYDTTTTFPQNKWVNVTLYVDFDNVLGITALWQDNVLIATANVNGGAGRVAQFHGGMFADNLIPSGVVYNDDLTIWQTIKADGSCPQSGTPTAFDLTTIEATNPNSSGASKIGMSIAFALAAASVIAYLV
;
A
#
# COMPACT_ATOMS: atom_id res chain seq x y z
N MET A 1 49.91 18.86 1.73
CA MET A 1 48.99 17.74 2.04
C MET A 1 47.87 17.82 1.01
N ASN A 2 47.96 17.03 -0.07
CA ASN A 2 47.06 17.12 -1.21
C ASN A 2 45.80 16.31 -0.93
N ILE A 3 44.74 16.97 -0.48
CA ILE A 3 43.40 16.41 -0.62
C ILE A 3 43.19 16.21 -2.12
N THR A 4 43.06 14.96 -2.55
CA THR A 4 42.88 14.66 -3.97
C THR A 4 41.57 15.30 -4.44
N LEU A 5 41.58 15.87 -5.64
CA LEU A 5 40.40 16.46 -6.27
C LEU A 5 39.19 15.49 -6.22
N ALA A 6 39.44 14.19 -6.25
CA ALA A 6 38.45 13.14 -6.09
C ALA A 6 37.73 13.14 -4.72
N ALA A 7 38.44 13.38 -3.60
CA ALA A 7 37.84 13.45 -2.27
C ALA A 7 36.98 14.71 -2.08
N LEU A 8 37.40 15.84 -2.68
CA LEU A 8 36.63 17.08 -2.66
C LEU A 8 35.36 16.96 -3.52
N VAL A 9 35.45 16.30 -4.69
CA VAL A 9 34.30 16.00 -5.55
C VAL A 9 33.33 15.03 -4.87
N ALA A 10 33.83 14.01 -4.15
CA ALA A 10 32.98 13.10 -3.37
C ALA A 10 32.22 13.84 -2.25
N LEU A 11 32.88 14.76 -1.53
CA LEU A 11 32.21 15.58 -0.51
C LEU A 11 31.17 16.55 -1.11
N LEU A 12 31.46 17.17 -2.26
CA LEU A 12 30.54 18.06 -2.97
C LEU A 12 29.32 17.31 -3.53
N LEU A 13 29.52 16.09 -4.05
CA LEU A 13 28.43 15.23 -4.53
C LEU A 13 27.54 14.78 -3.37
N LEU A 14 28.12 14.41 -2.22
CA LEU A 14 27.37 14.08 -1.00
C LEU A 14 26.60 15.30 -0.45
N GLY A 15 27.15 16.51 -0.53
CA GLY A 15 26.45 17.75 -0.15
C GLY A 15 25.31 18.15 -1.09
N SER A 16 25.43 17.84 -2.38
CA SER A 16 24.38 18.09 -3.38
C SER A 16 23.19 17.12 -3.30
N ALA A 17 23.43 15.87 -2.87
CA ALA A 17 22.36 14.92 -2.58
C ALA A 17 21.57 15.30 -1.31
N TYR A 18 22.22 15.96 -0.34
CA TYR A 18 21.60 16.35 0.93
C TYR A 18 20.76 17.65 0.83
N SER A 19 21.11 18.55 -0.10
CA SER A 19 20.43 19.84 -0.28
C SER A 19 19.08 19.74 -1.02
N GLN A 20 18.73 18.58 -1.59
CA GLN A 20 17.40 18.35 -2.16
C GLN A 20 16.33 17.91 -1.13
N MET A 21 16.70 17.72 0.14
CA MET A 21 15.73 17.34 1.20
C MET A 21 15.09 18.54 1.91
N GLY A 22 15.32 19.78 1.44
CA GLY A 22 14.95 21.01 2.15
C GLY A 22 13.71 21.77 1.63
N ALA A 23 13.17 21.42 0.47
CA ALA A 23 11.89 21.97 -0.01
C ALA A 23 10.85 20.85 0.06
N GLY A 24 9.68 21.13 0.66
CA GLY A 24 8.60 20.15 0.77
C GLY A 24 8.32 19.52 -0.59
N GLU A 25 8.65 18.23 -0.73
CA GLU A 25 8.47 17.52 -1.98
C GLU A 25 6.98 17.54 -2.32
N GLN A 26 6.62 18.27 -3.37
CA GLN A 26 5.25 18.33 -3.85
C GLN A 26 4.89 16.97 -4.43
N VAL A 27 4.01 16.26 -3.74
CA VAL A 27 3.58 14.95 -4.20
C VAL A 27 2.38 15.14 -5.10
N ARG A 28 2.55 14.82 -6.38
CA ARG A 28 1.44 14.78 -7.34
C ARG A 28 0.61 13.54 -7.03
N VAL A 29 -0.40 13.70 -6.19
CA VAL A 29 -1.43 12.70 -5.97
C VAL A 29 -2.67 13.17 -6.70
N ILE A 30 -3.09 12.42 -7.71
CA ILE A 30 -4.39 12.69 -8.33
C ILE A 30 -5.43 12.54 -7.20
N ASN A 31 -6.31 13.51 -7.02
CA ASN A 31 -7.43 13.36 -6.11
C ASN A 31 -8.63 12.83 -6.90
N ARG A 32 -9.46 11.98 -6.29
CA ARG A 32 -10.70 11.45 -6.89
C ARG A 32 -11.75 12.56 -6.92
N GLY A 33 -11.56 13.55 -7.77
CA GLY A 33 -12.54 14.60 -8.03
C GLY A 33 -13.73 14.05 -8.83
N PRO A 34 -14.84 14.80 -8.89
CA PRO A 34 -16.00 14.46 -9.73
C PRO A 34 -15.65 14.34 -11.22
N ASN A 35 -14.51 14.90 -11.62
CA ASN A 35 -13.98 14.86 -12.99
C ASN A 35 -12.92 13.76 -13.18
N ALA A 36 -12.77 12.82 -12.24
CA ALA A 36 -11.88 11.68 -12.42
C ALA A 36 -12.40 10.79 -13.55
N ARG A 37 -11.51 10.43 -14.48
CA ARG A 37 -11.84 9.69 -15.68
C ARG A 37 -11.08 8.37 -15.72
N TYR A 38 -11.74 7.35 -16.24
CA TYR A 38 -11.30 5.97 -16.11
C TYR A 38 -11.43 5.25 -17.44
N CYS A 39 -10.47 4.38 -17.74
CA CYS A 39 -10.46 3.59 -18.97
C CYS A 39 -11.25 2.29 -18.81
N ARG A 40 -11.11 1.65 -17.65
CA ARG A 40 -11.79 0.41 -17.29
C ARG A 40 -12.01 0.33 -15.80
N SER A 41 -12.87 -0.59 -15.40
CA SER A 41 -13.08 -0.89 -13.99
C SER A 41 -13.33 -2.36 -13.75
N PHE A 42 -12.76 -2.88 -12.67
CA PHE A 42 -13.14 -4.15 -12.08
C PHE A 42 -13.99 -3.89 -10.83
N LYS A 43 -15.07 -4.64 -10.63
CA LYS A 43 -16.01 -4.47 -9.51
C LYS A 43 -16.48 -5.81 -8.96
N THR A 44 -16.60 -5.90 -7.64
CA THR A 44 -17.33 -6.97 -6.95
C THR A 44 -17.89 -6.46 -5.62
N SER A 45 -19.06 -6.94 -5.25
CA SER A 45 -19.67 -6.74 -3.92
C SER A 45 -19.86 -8.06 -3.17
N PHE A 46 -19.23 -9.16 -3.64
CA PHE A 46 -19.28 -10.48 -3.01
C PHE A 46 -20.71 -10.96 -2.68
N GLU A 47 -21.60 -10.92 -3.67
CA GLU A 47 -23.00 -11.36 -3.53
C GLU A 47 -23.21 -12.82 -3.93
N THR A 48 -22.26 -13.42 -4.65
CA THR A 48 -22.36 -14.79 -5.15
C THR A 48 -21.00 -15.50 -5.20
N MET A 49 -20.99 -16.83 -5.26
CA MET A 49 -19.74 -17.58 -5.46
C MET A 49 -19.09 -17.30 -6.82
N ASP A 50 -19.89 -16.90 -7.82
CA ASP A 50 -19.38 -16.49 -9.13
C ASP A 50 -18.51 -15.23 -9.04
N ASP A 51 -18.69 -14.41 -8.01
CA ASP A 51 -17.82 -13.26 -7.75
C ASP A 51 -16.40 -13.68 -7.39
N PHE A 52 -16.16 -14.95 -7.02
CA PHE A 52 -14.83 -15.50 -6.74
C PHE A 52 -14.24 -16.29 -7.91
N LYS A 53 -14.95 -16.47 -9.03
CA LYS A 53 -14.54 -17.41 -10.10
C LYS A 53 -13.16 -17.12 -10.70
N ASN A 54 -12.71 -15.87 -10.62
CA ASN A 54 -11.41 -15.39 -11.12
C ASN A 54 -10.41 -15.08 -9.99
N PHE A 55 -10.72 -15.49 -8.77
CA PHE A 55 -9.92 -15.20 -7.61
C PHE A 55 -9.14 -16.44 -7.22
N GLU A 56 -7.91 -16.22 -6.79
CA GLU A 56 -7.25 -17.18 -5.93
C GLU A 56 -7.86 -17.04 -4.53
N VAL A 57 -8.41 -18.13 -4.00
CA VAL A 57 -9.13 -18.14 -2.73
C VAL A 57 -8.27 -18.90 -1.72
N THR A 58 -7.72 -18.18 -0.74
CA THR A 58 -6.91 -18.76 0.36
C THR A 58 -7.71 -18.65 1.67
N PRO A 59 -8.01 -19.75 2.38
CA PRO A 59 -7.07 -20.81 2.72
C PRO A 59 -7.37 -22.18 2.12
N ASP A 60 -6.31 -22.85 1.67
CA ASP A 60 -6.27 -24.30 1.66
C ASP A 60 -6.17 -24.80 3.12
N LYS A 61 -7.31 -24.77 3.83
CA LYS A 61 -7.54 -25.41 5.15
C LYS A 61 -6.44 -25.18 6.20
N THR A 62 -6.28 -23.95 6.71
CA THR A 62 -5.57 -23.77 7.98
C THR A 62 -6.52 -24.00 9.16
N ILE A 63 -6.00 -24.48 10.29
CA ILE A 63 -6.81 -24.89 11.45
C ILE A 63 -7.42 -23.66 12.15
N GLY A 64 -6.73 -22.52 12.12
CA GLY A 64 -7.10 -21.32 12.86
C GLY A 64 -7.76 -20.21 12.05
N THR A 65 -7.98 -20.39 10.74
CA THR A 65 -8.59 -19.36 9.89
C THR A 65 -9.68 -19.95 8.99
N THR A 66 -10.82 -19.28 8.93
CA THR A 66 -11.89 -19.57 7.96
C THR A 66 -12.19 -18.33 7.12
N HIS A 67 -12.69 -18.51 5.91
CA HIS A 67 -13.20 -17.39 5.12
C HIS A 67 -14.27 -17.84 4.11
N GLY A 68 -15.05 -16.91 3.59
CA GLY A 68 -16.06 -17.17 2.56
C GLY A 68 -17.11 -16.06 2.49
N LEU A 69 -18.22 -16.35 1.83
CA LEU A 69 -19.38 -15.46 1.81
C LEU A 69 -20.13 -15.52 3.14
N SER A 70 -20.54 -14.36 3.64
CA SER A 70 -21.33 -14.25 4.87
C SER A 70 -22.54 -13.34 4.68
N LYS A 71 -23.61 -13.64 5.42
CA LYS A 71 -24.81 -12.79 5.58
C LYS A 71 -24.80 -12.04 6.91
N ASP A 72 -23.79 -12.22 7.74
CA ASP A 72 -23.71 -11.65 9.09
C ASP A 72 -23.62 -10.12 9.05
N LYS A 73 -22.85 -9.62 8.07
CA LYS A 73 -22.66 -8.20 7.78
C LYS A 73 -22.49 -8.04 6.27
N ALA A 74 -23.24 -7.11 5.71
CA ALA A 74 -23.05 -6.62 4.35
C ALA A 74 -23.07 -5.10 4.41
N ARG A 75 -22.29 -4.44 3.56
CA ARG A 75 -22.32 -2.99 3.43
C ARG A 75 -23.42 -2.61 2.45
N THR A 76 -23.41 -3.23 1.27
CA THR A 76 -24.50 -3.15 0.30
C THR A 76 -25.05 -4.56 0.07
N GLY A 77 -26.20 -4.65 -0.59
CA GLY A 77 -26.81 -5.94 -0.90
C GLY A 77 -27.05 -6.83 0.32
N SER A 78 -26.66 -8.11 0.23
CA SER A 78 -27.06 -9.16 1.18
C SER A 78 -25.92 -10.01 1.71
N GLN A 79 -24.76 -9.95 1.07
CA GLN A 79 -23.58 -10.72 1.46
C GLN A 79 -22.33 -9.86 1.44
N SER A 80 -21.28 -10.32 2.10
CA SER A 80 -19.93 -9.80 1.91
C SER A 80 -18.92 -10.94 2.01
N HIS A 81 -17.67 -10.68 1.66
CA HIS A 81 -16.58 -11.55 2.08
C HIS A 81 -16.36 -11.43 3.60
N LYS A 82 -16.10 -12.55 4.26
CA LYS A 82 -15.75 -12.66 5.69
C LYS A 82 -14.52 -13.55 5.82
N ALA A 83 -13.58 -13.12 6.65
CA ALA A 83 -12.49 -13.94 7.17
C ALA A 83 -12.49 -13.88 8.70
N GLU A 84 -12.28 -15.02 9.34
CA GLU A 84 -12.38 -15.19 10.78
C GLU A 84 -11.22 -16.04 11.31
N ILE A 85 -10.52 -15.49 12.30
CA ILE A 85 -9.52 -16.20 13.10
C ILE A 85 -10.25 -16.90 14.24
N THR A 86 -10.14 -18.22 14.28
CA THR A 86 -10.77 -19.08 15.29
C THR A 86 -9.79 -19.58 16.34
N SER A 87 -8.49 -19.57 16.06
CA SER A 87 -7.42 -19.90 16.99
C SER A 87 -6.06 -19.43 16.49
N ILE A 88 -5.06 -19.36 17.37
CA ILE A 88 -3.65 -19.22 16.97
C ILE A 88 -3.21 -20.39 16.08
N GLU A 89 -2.21 -20.18 15.23
CA GLU A 89 -1.62 -21.24 14.40
C GLU A 89 -0.11 -21.03 14.16
N ASP A 90 0.58 -21.98 13.51
CA ASP A 90 2.04 -21.90 13.29
C ASP A 90 2.43 -20.96 12.15
N SER A 91 1.50 -20.72 11.22
CA SER A 91 1.70 -19.87 10.05
C SER A 91 0.83 -18.62 10.13
N PRO A 92 1.17 -17.51 9.47
CA PRO A 92 0.31 -16.34 9.42
C PRO A 92 -1.11 -16.69 8.95
N HIS A 93 -2.11 -16.10 9.58
CA HIS A 93 -3.52 -16.26 9.21
C HIS A 93 -3.74 -15.76 7.79
N ARG A 94 -4.50 -16.53 6.98
CA ARG A 94 -4.83 -16.20 5.60
C ARG A 94 -6.30 -16.46 5.33
N GLY A 95 -7.06 -15.39 5.19
CA GLY A 95 -8.45 -15.40 4.78
C GLY A 95 -8.68 -14.28 3.79
N PHE A 96 -8.21 -14.42 2.57
CA PHE A 96 -8.37 -13.40 1.55
C PHE A 96 -8.69 -14.00 0.19
N PRO A 97 -9.62 -13.40 -0.56
CA PRO A 97 -9.69 -13.56 -2.00
C PRO A 97 -8.64 -12.65 -2.68
N ALA A 98 -7.95 -13.20 -3.66
CA ALA A 98 -6.97 -12.52 -4.49
C ALA A 98 -7.51 -12.36 -5.91
N VAL A 99 -7.90 -11.14 -6.29
CA VAL A 99 -8.22 -10.78 -7.67
C VAL A 99 -6.93 -10.89 -8.49
N GLN A 100 -6.94 -11.78 -9.48
CA GLN A 100 -5.84 -11.93 -10.42
C GLN A 100 -6.26 -11.31 -11.76
N LEU A 101 -6.11 -9.99 -11.89
CA LEU A 101 -6.54 -9.22 -13.07
C LEU A 101 -5.91 -9.74 -14.35
N PHE A 102 -4.65 -10.18 -14.29
CA PHE A 102 -3.93 -10.80 -15.41
C PHE A 102 -4.59 -12.10 -15.93
N LYS A 103 -5.46 -12.74 -15.14
CA LYS A 103 -6.24 -13.92 -15.56
C LYS A 103 -7.63 -13.56 -16.12
N THR A 104 -8.03 -12.29 -16.05
CA THR A 104 -9.28 -11.82 -16.65
C THR A 104 -9.08 -11.53 -18.13
N ASP A 105 -10.16 -11.50 -18.91
CA ASP A 105 -10.10 -11.19 -20.35
C ASP A 105 -9.50 -9.80 -20.64
N GLU A 106 -9.64 -8.86 -19.70
CA GLU A 106 -9.07 -7.50 -19.80
C GLU A 106 -7.59 -7.44 -19.38
N GLY A 107 -7.06 -8.48 -18.73
CA GLY A 107 -5.69 -8.54 -18.24
C GLY A 107 -5.34 -7.49 -17.18
N SER A 108 -4.04 -7.27 -16.99
CA SER A 108 -3.51 -6.35 -15.98
C SER A 108 -3.80 -4.87 -16.26
N MET A 109 -4.07 -4.13 -15.18
CA MET A 109 -3.98 -2.69 -14.88
C MET A 109 -2.84 -1.83 -15.45
N GLU A 110 -2.68 -1.59 -16.76
CA GLU A 110 -1.60 -0.74 -17.30
C GLU A 110 -1.71 0.75 -16.89
N GLY A 111 -0.92 1.21 -15.94
CA GLY A 111 -0.87 2.59 -15.46
C GLY A 111 -1.49 2.77 -14.07
N PRO A 112 -1.74 4.03 -13.67
CA PRO A 112 -2.21 4.29 -12.32
C PRO A 112 -3.64 3.81 -12.12
N VAL A 113 -3.92 3.25 -10.94
CA VAL A 113 -5.25 2.80 -10.55
C VAL A 113 -5.73 3.47 -9.27
N TYR A 114 -7.04 3.64 -9.17
CA TYR A 114 -7.72 3.82 -7.88
C TYR A 114 -8.37 2.54 -7.45
N ILE A 115 -8.10 2.13 -6.22
CA ILE A 115 -8.73 0.97 -5.59
C ILE A 115 -9.55 1.48 -4.42
N THR A 116 -10.83 1.13 -4.36
CA THR A 116 -11.73 1.46 -3.26
C THR A 116 -12.40 0.19 -2.81
N PHE A 117 -12.42 -0.05 -1.51
CA PHE A 117 -13.13 -1.18 -0.90
C PHE A 117 -13.49 -0.82 0.54
N PHE A 118 -14.42 -1.57 1.10
CA PHE A 118 -14.88 -1.37 2.45
C PHE A 118 -14.42 -2.49 3.36
N VAL A 119 -14.03 -2.11 4.57
CA VAL A 119 -13.55 -3.06 5.58
C VAL A 119 -14.34 -2.85 6.87
N TYR A 120 -14.77 -3.95 7.48
CA TYR A 120 -15.34 -3.97 8.82
C TYR A 120 -14.51 -4.91 9.69
N LEU A 121 -14.02 -4.41 10.82
CA LEU A 121 -13.30 -5.22 11.82
C LEU A 121 -14.21 -5.52 13.00
N SER A 122 -14.21 -6.76 13.48
CA SER A 122 -14.95 -7.17 14.67
C SER A 122 -14.09 -8.05 15.55
N ASN A 123 -14.14 -7.83 16.86
CA ASN A 123 -13.51 -8.69 17.87
C ASN A 123 -12.01 -8.92 17.61
N LEU A 124 -11.34 -7.98 16.97
CA LEU A 124 -9.90 -8.08 16.69
C LEU A 124 -9.15 -7.63 17.93
N ASN A 125 -8.30 -8.51 18.45
CA ASN A 125 -7.45 -8.23 19.59
C ASN A 125 -5.98 -8.33 19.18
N PHE A 126 -5.36 -7.19 18.91
CA PHE A 126 -3.93 -7.14 18.67
C PHE A 126 -3.17 -7.37 19.98
N GLY A 127 -2.47 -8.50 20.07
CA GLY A 127 -1.35 -8.62 21.00
C GLY A 127 -0.24 -7.62 20.65
N SER A 128 0.71 -7.41 21.57
CA SER A 128 1.86 -6.53 21.29
C SER A 128 2.70 -7.02 20.10
N GLY A 129 3.13 -6.08 19.26
CA GLY A 129 3.92 -6.34 18.06
C GLY A 129 3.20 -7.16 16.99
N LYS A 130 1.87 -7.24 17.02
CA LYS A 130 1.06 -7.97 16.03
C LYS A 130 0.57 -7.03 14.94
N TRP A 131 0.21 -7.59 13.80
CA TRP A 131 -0.20 -6.83 12.62
C TRP A 131 -1.31 -7.57 11.88
N LEU A 132 -2.07 -6.80 11.10
CA LEU A 132 -3.07 -7.29 10.14
C LEU A 132 -2.91 -6.53 8.84
N THR A 133 -2.64 -7.21 7.74
CA THR A 133 -2.72 -6.67 6.39
C THR A 133 -4.11 -6.92 5.84
N ILE A 134 -4.79 -5.84 5.45
CA ILE A 134 -6.17 -5.87 4.94
C ILE A 134 -6.23 -5.82 3.40
N ALA A 135 -5.14 -5.37 2.76
CA ALA A 135 -4.98 -5.45 1.33
C ALA A 135 -3.52 -5.52 0.89
N GLU A 136 -3.26 -6.19 -0.22
CA GLU A 136 -1.99 -6.18 -0.93
C GLU A 136 -2.21 -5.90 -2.42
N VAL A 137 -1.35 -5.07 -3.03
CA VAL A 137 -1.41 -4.72 -4.46
C VAL A 137 -0.12 -5.13 -5.13
N GLY A 138 -0.22 -5.93 -6.20
CA GLY A 138 0.93 -6.48 -6.91
C GLY A 138 0.95 -6.13 -8.39
N ALA A 139 2.14 -5.97 -8.95
CA ALA A 139 2.38 -5.66 -10.36
C ALA A 139 2.75 -6.89 -11.22
N ASP A 140 3.01 -8.03 -10.58
CA ASP A 140 3.50 -9.24 -11.23
C ASP A 140 2.35 -10.17 -11.64
N ASP A 141 2.39 -10.72 -12.85
CA ASP A 141 1.37 -11.65 -13.38
C ASP A 141 1.61 -13.11 -12.94
N ASN A 142 2.50 -13.33 -11.97
CA ASN A 142 2.79 -14.67 -11.48
C ASN A 142 1.93 -14.96 -10.25
N ALA A 143 1.29 -16.13 -10.25
CA ALA A 143 0.41 -16.58 -9.17
C ALA A 143 1.14 -16.88 -7.85
N ALA A 144 2.48 -16.77 -7.79
CA ALA A 144 3.24 -17.10 -6.59
C ALA A 144 3.24 -15.93 -5.57
N PRO A 145 2.75 -16.15 -4.33
CA PRO A 145 2.90 -15.20 -3.24
C PRO A 145 4.37 -14.91 -2.92
N GLY A 146 4.67 -13.70 -2.45
CA GLY A 146 6.01 -13.28 -2.01
C GLY A 146 6.85 -12.48 -3.02
N LYS A 147 6.24 -12.03 -4.12
CA LYS A 147 6.84 -10.98 -4.97
C LYS A 147 6.38 -9.59 -4.53
N ARG A 148 6.80 -8.53 -5.22
CA ARG A 148 6.70 -7.15 -4.76
C ARG A 148 5.24 -6.73 -4.56
N TYR A 149 4.81 -6.58 -3.31
CA TYR A 149 3.50 -6.00 -2.97
C TYR A 149 3.64 -4.64 -2.32
N ILE A 150 2.63 -3.80 -2.51
CA ILE A 150 2.31 -2.74 -1.56
C ILE A 150 1.32 -3.35 -0.57
N SER A 151 1.64 -3.37 0.72
CA SER A 151 0.77 -3.93 1.75
C SER A 151 0.13 -2.80 2.56
N VAL A 152 -1.19 -2.86 2.73
CA VAL A 152 -1.96 -1.95 3.57
C VAL A 152 -2.30 -2.67 4.87
N SER A 153 -1.73 -2.18 5.97
CA SER A 153 -1.72 -2.90 7.24
C SER A 153 -2.17 -2.02 8.39
N LEU A 154 -2.63 -2.67 9.45
CA LEU A 154 -2.96 -2.13 10.75
C LEU A 154 -1.91 -2.57 11.77
N ASP A 155 -1.42 -1.61 12.55
CA ASP A 155 -0.60 -1.89 13.73
C ASP A 155 -1.46 -2.21 14.97
N THR A 156 -0.79 -2.48 16.09
CA THR A 156 -1.47 -2.80 17.36
C THR A 156 -2.32 -1.67 17.93
N ASN A 157 -2.14 -0.43 17.45
CA ASN A 157 -2.93 0.73 17.84
C ASN A 157 -4.05 1.03 16.82
N PHE A 158 -4.33 0.08 15.92
CA PHE A 158 -5.26 0.22 14.82
C PHE A 158 -4.89 1.42 13.92
N LYS A 159 -3.61 1.72 13.73
CA LYS A 159 -3.18 2.73 12.76
C LYS A 159 -3.00 2.09 11.40
N LEU A 160 -3.75 2.60 10.43
CA LEU A 160 -3.67 2.17 9.05
C LEU A 160 -2.41 2.75 8.40
N GLY A 161 -1.68 1.95 7.65
CA GLY A 161 -0.44 2.37 7.03
C GLY A 161 0.03 1.46 5.91
N TYR A 162 1.17 1.81 5.35
CA TYR A 162 1.86 0.97 4.38
C TYR A 162 2.95 0.12 5.04
N SER A 163 3.12 -1.07 4.50
CA SER A 163 4.36 -1.83 4.53
C SER A 163 4.74 -2.24 3.11
N ASN A 164 5.98 -2.70 2.90
CA ASN A 164 6.50 -3.11 1.59
C ASN A 164 6.55 -1.96 0.54
N VAL A 165 6.87 -0.74 1.00
CA VAL A 165 7.09 0.45 0.15
C VAL A 165 8.46 1.08 0.45
N PRO A 166 9.26 1.48 -0.56
CA PRO A 166 8.96 1.40 -2.00
C PRO A 166 9.17 0.01 -2.60
N THR A 167 9.70 -0.94 -1.83
CA THR A 167 9.99 -2.31 -2.26
C THR A 167 9.63 -3.30 -1.16
N GLN A 168 9.51 -4.58 -1.53
CA GLN A 168 9.30 -5.69 -0.60
C GLN A 168 10.23 -5.63 0.61
N ASN A 169 9.69 -5.88 1.80
CA ASN A 169 10.37 -5.91 3.09
C ASN A 169 11.02 -4.59 3.53
N VAL A 170 10.68 -3.47 2.86
CA VAL A 170 11.10 -2.12 3.24
C VAL A 170 9.85 -1.30 3.55
N THR A 171 9.93 -0.40 4.53
CA THR A 171 8.88 0.57 4.81
C THR A 171 9.48 1.96 4.92
N TYR A 172 9.27 2.77 3.88
CA TYR A 172 9.60 4.18 3.86
C TYR A 172 8.38 4.97 3.35
N VAL A 173 7.78 5.73 4.25
CA VAL A 173 6.56 6.50 4.01
C VAL A 173 6.91 8.01 4.05
N LYS A 174 6.44 8.76 3.05
CA LYS A 174 6.70 10.21 2.91
C LYS A 174 5.80 11.05 3.82
N LYS A 175 4.52 10.67 3.92
CA LYS A 175 3.52 11.27 4.81
C LYS A 175 2.81 10.17 5.57
N TYR A 176 2.62 10.33 6.87
CA TYR A 176 1.91 9.39 7.71
C TYR A 176 1.06 10.13 8.73
N ASP A 177 -0.24 9.89 8.72
CA ASP A 177 -1.15 10.39 9.74
C ASP A 177 -1.08 9.49 10.97
N THR A 178 -0.69 10.08 12.10
CA THR A 178 -0.60 9.38 13.39
C THR A 178 -1.89 9.52 14.21
N THR A 179 -2.84 10.32 13.75
CA THR A 179 -4.01 10.72 14.55
C THR A 179 -5.25 9.89 14.27
N THR A 180 -5.52 9.55 13.00
CA THR A 180 -6.68 8.72 12.63
C THR A 180 -6.47 7.30 13.12
N THR A 181 -7.47 6.75 13.80
CA THR A 181 -7.50 5.35 14.23
C THR A 181 -8.50 4.61 13.36
N PHE A 182 -8.15 3.39 12.97
CA PHE A 182 -9.04 2.48 12.28
C PHE A 182 -10.06 1.93 13.28
N PRO A 183 -11.34 2.22 13.10
CA PRO A 183 -12.37 1.85 14.04
C PRO A 183 -12.77 0.38 13.88
N GLN A 184 -13.04 -0.27 14.99
CA GLN A 184 -13.77 -1.54 14.99
C GLN A 184 -15.29 -1.27 14.95
N ASN A 185 -16.03 -2.29 14.55
CA ASN A 185 -17.49 -2.33 14.54
C ASN A 185 -18.20 -1.29 13.66
N LYS A 186 -17.53 -0.80 12.61
CA LYS A 186 -18.16 -0.02 11.54
C LYS A 186 -17.46 -0.24 10.22
N TRP A 187 -18.19 -0.02 9.13
CA TRP A 187 -17.64 -0.02 7.78
C TRP A 187 -16.76 1.20 7.58
N VAL A 188 -15.58 0.97 7.01
CA VAL A 188 -14.58 2.00 6.72
C VAL A 188 -14.25 1.96 5.25
N ASN A 189 -14.28 3.12 4.59
CA ASN A 189 -13.83 3.27 3.22
C ASN A 189 -12.30 3.30 3.17
N VAL A 190 -11.68 2.30 2.54
CA VAL A 190 -10.25 2.30 2.25
C VAL A 190 -10.06 2.60 0.77
N THR A 191 -9.32 3.66 0.48
CA THR A 191 -8.99 4.04 -0.89
C THR A 191 -7.49 4.07 -1.08
N LEU A 192 -7.01 3.52 -2.20
CA LEU A 192 -5.63 3.60 -2.65
C LEU A 192 -5.58 4.27 -4.01
N TYR A 193 -4.54 5.05 -4.22
CA TYR A 193 -3.97 5.36 -5.53
C TYR A 193 -2.68 4.57 -5.66
N VAL A 194 -2.47 3.87 -6.77
CA VAL A 194 -1.25 3.09 -7.02
C VAL A 194 -0.78 3.34 -8.44
N ASP A 195 0.45 3.80 -8.58
CA ASP A 195 1.16 3.94 -9.83
C ASP A 195 2.51 3.22 -9.72
N PHE A 196 2.69 2.15 -10.48
CA PHE A 196 3.93 1.37 -10.56
C PHE A 196 4.89 1.91 -11.65
N ASP A 197 4.81 3.19 -12.01
CA ASP A 197 5.75 3.83 -12.92
C ASP A 197 7.21 3.55 -12.52
N ASN A 198 8.06 3.28 -13.50
CA ASN A 198 9.44 2.83 -13.25
C ASN A 198 10.36 3.96 -12.73
N VAL A 199 9.95 5.22 -12.85
CA VAL A 199 10.75 6.39 -12.48
C VAL A 199 10.08 7.18 -11.36
N LEU A 200 8.78 7.37 -11.44
CA LEU A 200 7.98 8.23 -10.56
C LEU A 200 6.90 7.46 -9.79
N GLY A 201 7.06 6.14 -9.65
CA GLY A 201 6.09 5.28 -9.01
C GLY A 201 5.71 5.76 -7.60
N ILE A 202 4.41 5.75 -7.32
CA ILE A 202 3.85 6.36 -6.14
C ILE A 202 2.56 5.70 -5.69
N THR A 203 2.31 5.74 -4.39
CA THR A 203 1.04 5.33 -3.81
C THR A 203 0.55 6.32 -2.76
N ALA A 204 -0.79 6.41 -2.63
CA ALA A 204 -1.46 7.19 -1.59
C ALA A 204 -2.64 6.40 -1.01
N LEU A 205 -2.87 6.55 0.29
CA LEU A 205 -3.82 5.79 1.10
C LEU A 205 -4.75 6.72 1.85
N TRP A 206 -6.04 6.45 1.78
CA TRP A 206 -7.06 7.17 2.53
C TRP A 206 -7.93 6.22 3.36
N GLN A 207 -8.37 6.72 4.52
CA GLN A 207 -9.39 6.14 5.37
C GLN A 207 -10.54 7.14 5.49
N ASP A 208 -11.75 6.78 5.05
CA ASP A 208 -12.92 7.67 5.10
C ASP A 208 -12.65 9.08 4.53
N ASN A 209 -11.92 9.14 3.41
CA ASN A 209 -11.46 10.35 2.72
C ASN A 209 -10.37 11.18 3.44
N VAL A 210 -9.86 10.72 4.60
CA VAL A 210 -8.69 11.32 5.26
C VAL A 210 -7.43 10.70 4.66
N LEU A 211 -6.51 11.53 4.17
CA LEU A 211 -5.22 11.06 3.64
C LEU A 211 -4.36 10.53 4.79
N ILE A 212 -4.13 9.23 4.80
CA ILE A 212 -3.38 8.52 5.83
C ILE A 212 -1.91 8.44 5.48
N ALA A 213 -1.57 8.01 4.27
CA ALA A 213 -0.18 7.81 3.91
C ALA A 213 0.12 8.08 2.44
N THR A 214 1.36 8.47 2.15
CA THR A 214 1.93 8.48 0.79
C THR A 214 3.33 7.87 0.80
N ALA A 215 3.70 7.16 -0.26
CA ALA A 215 5.03 6.57 -0.41
C ALA A 215 5.42 6.47 -1.89
N ASN A 216 6.74 6.49 -2.16
CA ASN A 216 7.24 6.06 -3.47
C ASN A 216 7.05 4.55 -3.61
N VAL A 217 6.99 4.09 -4.84
CA VAL A 217 6.91 2.67 -5.20
C VAL A 217 7.89 2.43 -6.34
N ASN A 218 8.68 1.37 -6.26
CA ASN A 218 9.72 1.10 -7.25
C ASN A 218 9.40 -0.14 -8.09
N GLY A 219 9.51 -0.01 -9.40
CA GLY A 219 9.32 -1.08 -10.37
C GLY A 219 7.86 -1.49 -10.53
N GLY A 220 7.61 -2.65 -11.15
CA GLY A 220 6.26 -3.10 -11.48
C GLY A 220 5.82 -2.73 -12.89
N ALA A 221 6.73 -2.22 -13.73
CA ALA A 221 6.53 -2.00 -15.16
C ALA A 221 5.30 -1.14 -15.50
N GLY A 222 4.88 -0.26 -14.57
CA GLY A 222 3.74 0.61 -14.76
C GLY A 222 2.40 -0.13 -14.78
N ARG A 223 2.22 -1.25 -14.09
CA ARG A 223 0.93 -1.97 -14.10
C ARG A 223 0.52 -2.58 -12.76
N VAL A 224 -0.78 -2.81 -12.60
CA VAL A 224 -1.40 -3.56 -11.49
C VAL A 224 -1.98 -4.87 -12.01
N ALA A 225 -1.41 -5.98 -11.57
CA ALA A 225 -1.81 -7.32 -11.99
C ALA A 225 -2.72 -8.01 -10.98
N GLN A 226 -2.59 -7.66 -9.69
CA GLN A 226 -3.27 -8.37 -8.61
C GLN A 226 -3.70 -7.43 -7.48
N PHE A 227 -4.82 -7.77 -6.86
CA PHE A 227 -5.30 -7.17 -5.62
C PHE A 227 -5.73 -8.28 -4.68
N HIS A 228 -5.11 -8.37 -3.51
CA HIS A 228 -5.51 -9.29 -2.45
C HIS A 228 -6.24 -8.45 -1.41
N GLY A 229 -7.50 -8.75 -1.11
CA GLY A 229 -8.29 -8.01 -0.13
C GLY A 229 -8.91 -8.98 0.85
N GLY A 230 -8.75 -8.76 2.15
CA GLY A 230 -9.12 -9.77 3.14
C GLY A 230 -8.33 -9.65 4.42
N MET A 231 -7.86 -10.79 4.89
CA MET A 231 -7.06 -10.93 6.10
C MET A 231 -5.77 -11.68 5.81
N PHE A 232 -4.65 -11.01 5.97
CA PHE A 232 -3.35 -11.65 6.19
C PHE A 232 -2.82 -11.14 7.54
N ALA A 233 -2.61 -12.01 8.53
CA ALA A 233 -2.36 -11.54 9.90
C ALA A 233 -1.31 -12.37 10.64
N ASP A 234 -0.73 -11.79 11.69
CA ASP A 234 0.19 -12.49 12.58
C ASP A 234 -0.48 -13.73 13.21
N ASN A 235 0.25 -14.84 13.24
CA ASN A 235 -0.23 -16.16 13.60
C ASN A 235 -0.61 -16.33 15.09
N LEU A 236 -0.21 -15.37 15.93
CA LEU A 236 -0.50 -15.37 17.36
C LEU A 236 -1.70 -14.48 17.72
N ILE A 237 -2.43 -13.94 16.75
CA ILE A 237 -3.71 -13.29 17.01
C ILE A 237 -4.72 -14.41 17.33
N PRO A 238 -5.36 -14.43 18.51
CA PRO A 238 -6.18 -15.59 18.90
C PRO A 238 -7.59 -15.56 18.29
N SER A 239 -8.07 -14.38 17.89
CA SER A 239 -9.41 -14.17 17.37
C SER A 239 -9.54 -12.84 16.65
N GLY A 240 -10.43 -12.79 15.66
CA GLY A 240 -10.79 -11.56 14.98
C GLY A 240 -11.55 -11.85 13.69
N VAL A 241 -12.37 -10.90 13.27
CA VAL A 241 -13.14 -11.01 12.04
C VAL A 241 -12.89 -9.79 11.17
N VAL A 242 -12.63 -10.03 9.89
CA VAL A 242 -12.51 -9.01 8.85
C VAL A 242 -13.61 -9.30 7.84
N TYR A 243 -14.41 -8.29 7.51
CA TYR A 243 -15.30 -8.33 6.36
C TYR A 243 -14.80 -7.36 5.30
N ASN A 244 -14.92 -7.77 4.04
CA ASN A 244 -14.59 -6.94 2.88
C ASN A 244 -15.79 -6.86 1.95
N ASP A 245 -16.06 -5.66 1.43
CA ASP A 245 -17.20 -5.42 0.56
C ASP A 245 -16.94 -4.29 -0.45
N ASP A 246 -17.77 -4.21 -1.49
CA ASP A 246 -17.81 -3.15 -2.50
C ASP A 246 -16.43 -2.81 -3.10
N LEU A 247 -15.64 -3.82 -3.49
CA LEU A 247 -14.37 -3.60 -4.17
C LEU A 247 -14.61 -3.01 -5.55
N THR A 248 -13.94 -1.90 -5.82
CA THR A 248 -13.82 -1.32 -7.14
C THR A 248 -12.37 -0.94 -7.43
N ILE A 249 -11.87 -1.34 -8.60
CA ILE A 249 -10.57 -0.94 -9.13
C ILE A 249 -10.84 -0.17 -10.42
N TRP A 250 -10.37 1.07 -10.51
CA TRP A 250 -10.48 1.89 -11.70
C TRP A 250 -9.09 2.18 -12.26
N GLN A 251 -8.86 1.86 -13.53
CA GLN A 251 -7.67 2.32 -14.24
C GLN A 251 -7.87 3.78 -14.65
N THR A 252 -6.95 4.65 -14.24
CA THR A 252 -6.96 6.05 -14.65
C THR A 252 -6.42 6.20 -16.06
N ILE A 253 -6.98 7.18 -16.79
CA ILE A 253 -6.39 7.67 -18.04
C ILE A 253 -5.07 8.37 -17.70
N LYS A 254 -4.04 8.22 -18.54
CA LYS A 254 -2.76 8.92 -18.36
C LYS A 254 -2.89 10.43 -18.59
N ALA A 255 -1.87 11.20 -18.17
CA ALA A 255 -1.85 12.66 -18.35
C ALA A 255 -1.90 13.11 -19.82
N ASP A 256 -1.41 12.29 -20.75
CA ASP A 256 -1.50 12.50 -22.20
C ASP A 256 -2.89 12.16 -22.78
N GLY A 257 -3.85 11.82 -21.92
CA GLY A 257 -5.18 11.40 -22.31
C GLY A 257 -5.21 9.98 -22.85
N SER A 258 -4.11 9.23 -22.94
CA SER A 258 -4.16 7.87 -23.48
C SER A 258 -4.82 6.90 -22.49
N CYS A 259 -5.71 6.06 -23.03
CA CYS A 259 -6.07 4.80 -22.40
C CYS A 259 -5.16 3.71 -22.97
N PRO A 260 -4.39 3.00 -22.14
CA PRO A 260 -3.50 1.93 -22.61
C PRO A 260 -4.24 0.77 -23.28
N GLN A 261 -5.56 0.66 -23.09
CA GLN A 261 -6.46 -0.17 -23.89
C GLN A 261 -7.70 0.65 -24.29
N SER A 262 -8.08 0.55 -25.57
CA SER A 262 -8.91 1.51 -26.30
C SER A 262 -10.27 1.85 -25.66
N GLY A 263 -10.43 3.11 -25.29
CA GLY A 263 -11.70 3.78 -25.01
C GLY A 263 -11.50 5.29 -25.17
N THR A 264 -12.51 6.02 -25.64
CA THR A 264 -12.38 7.46 -25.88
C THR A 264 -12.14 8.19 -24.56
N PRO A 265 -10.96 8.79 -24.37
CA PRO A 265 -10.63 9.48 -23.14
C PRO A 265 -11.31 10.84 -23.12
N THR A 266 -11.54 11.34 -21.91
CA THR A 266 -11.71 12.77 -21.71
C THR A 266 -10.64 13.20 -20.65
N ALA A 267 -10.08 14.43 -20.66
CA ALA A 267 -9.08 15.05 -19.74
C ALA A 267 -9.37 15.26 -18.20
N PHE A 268 -8.34 15.49 -17.36
CA PHE A 268 -8.43 15.69 -15.89
C PHE A 268 -8.01 17.09 -15.39
N ASP A 269 -8.31 17.36 -14.12
CA ASP A 269 -7.59 18.33 -13.27
C ASP A 269 -6.63 17.60 -12.31
N LEU A 270 -5.33 17.84 -12.45
CA LEU A 270 -4.29 17.39 -11.52
C LEU A 270 -4.33 18.27 -10.25
N THR A 271 -4.62 17.68 -9.09
CA THR A 271 -4.40 18.37 -7.81
C THR A 271 -3.04 17.94 -7.25
N THR A 272 -2.19 18.89 -6.88
CA THR A 272 -0.96 18.58 -6.15
C THR A 272 -1.27 18.60 -4.67
N ILE A 273 -0.84 17.58 -3.91
CA ILE A 273 -0.96 17.58 -2.46
C ILE A 273 0.42 17.86 -1.89
N GLU A 274 0.52 18.88 -1.04
CA GLU A 274 1.77 19.14 -0.32
C GLU A 274 2.05 17.98 0.65
N ALA A 275 3.20 17.31 0.50
CA ALA A 275 3.62 16.36 1.51
C ALA A 275 4.08 17.11 2.74
N THR A 276 3.27 17.08 3.80
CA THR A 276 3.73 17.39 5.15
C THR A 276 4.58 16.22 5.63
N ASN A 277 5.90 16.39 5.68
CA ASN A 277 6.83 15.39 6.23
C ASN A 277 6.70 15.36 7.76
N PRO A 278 6.12 14.32 8.39
CA PRO A 278 5.99 14.25 9.85
C PRO A 278 7.35 13.99 10.54
N ASN A 279 8.38 13.59 9.79
CA ASN A 279 9.70 13.24 10.35
C ASN A 279 10.68 14.43 10.40
N SER A 280 10.33 15.61 9.90
CA SER A 280 11.21 16.78 9.99
C SER A 280 11.33 17.37 11.40
N SER A 281 10.54 16.90 12.38
CA SER A 281 10.61 17.37 13.77
C SER A 281 11.11 16.33 14.79
N GLY A 282 11.49 15.11 14.38
CA GLY A 282 11.68 14.02 15.36
C GLY A 282 12.77 12.97 15.08
N ALA A 283 13.36 12.90 13.88
CA ALA A 283 14.56 12.09 13.70
C ALA A 283 15.69 12.72 14.52
N SER A 284 15.99 12.12 15.67
CA SER A 284 17.09 12.49 16.55
C SER A 284 18.35 12.79 15.73
N LYS A 285 18.72 14.07 15.67
CA LYS A 285 20.00 14.56 15.11
C LYS A 285 21.22 13.89 15.76
N ILE A 286 21.04 13.14 16.84
CA ILE A 286 22.09 12.50 17.64
C ILE A 286 22.60 11.21 16.96
N GLY A 287 21.77 10.50 16.18
CA GLY A 287 22.18 9.23 15.56
C GLY A 287 23.12 9.40 14.35
N MET A 288 22.96 10.47 13.57
CA MET A 288 23.66 10.66 12.30
C MET A 288 24.92 11.54 12.42
N SER A 289 24.99 12.40 13.44
CA SER A 289 26.18 13.18 13.76
C SER A 289 27.32 12.30 14.34
N ILE A 290 26.99 11.21 15.02
CA ILE A 290 27.97 10.21 15.50
C ILE A 290 28.55 9.40 14.33
N ALA A 291 27.74 9.03 13.33
CA ALA A 291 28.21 8.30 12.14
C ALA A 291 29.14 9.17 11.26
N PHE A 292 28.85 10.47 11.11
CA PHE A 292 29.74 11.39 10.40
C PHE A 292 31.01 11.72 11.17
N ALA A 293 30.94 11.83 12.50
CA ALA A 293 32.12 12.03 13.34
C ALA A 293 33.07 10.80 13.34
N LEU A 294 32.51 9.58 13.33
CA LEU A 294 33.28 8.34 13.24
C LEU A 294 33.94 8.15 11.87
N ALA A 295 33.27 8.52 10.78
CA ALA A 295 33.85 8.49 9.43
C ALA A 295 34.95 9.56 9.25
N ALA A 296 34.80 10.75 9.84
CA ALA A 296 35.83 11.78 9.81
C ALA A 296 37.03 11.42 10.71
N ALA A 297 36.80 10.84 11.88
CA ALA A 297 37.87 10.42 12.80
C ALA A 297 38.71 9.24 12.24
N SER A 298 38.09 8.32 11.51
CA SER A 298 38.81 7.20 10.87
C SER A 298 39.65 7.62 9.66
N VAL A 299 39.28 8.71 8.97
CA VAL A 299 40.13 9.32 7.94
C VAL A 299 41.30 10.09 8.54
N ILE A 300 41.11 10.75 9.69
CA ILE A 300 42.19 11.46 10.40
C ILE A 300 43.20 10.49 11.04
N ALA A 301 42.75 9.35 11.58
CA ALA A 301 43.62 8.32 12.16
C ALA A 301 44.53 7.62 11.13
N TYR A 302 44.24 7.75 9.84
CA TYR A 302 45.08 7.23 8.73
C TYR A 302 46.06 8.26 8.16
N LEU A 303 46.04 9.51 8.66
CA LEU A 303 46.79 10.65 8.13
C LEU A 303 47.79 11.26 9.14
N VAL A 304 47.99 10.64 10.30
CA VAL A 304 49.04 10.97 11.28
C VAL A 304 50.08 9.87 11.32
#